data_AF-A0AAW7A8Q2-F1
#
_entry.id   AF-A0AAW7A8Q2-F1
#
_cell.length_a   1.000
_cell.length_b   1.000
_cell.length_c   1.000
_cell.angle_alpha   90.00
_cell.angle_beta   90.00
_cell.angle_gamma   90.00
#
_symmetry.space_group_name_H-M   'P 1'
#
loop_
_entity.id
_entity.type
_entity.pdbx_description
1 polymer ?
#
loop_
_entity_poly.entity_id
_entity_poly.type
_entity_poly.pdbx_seq_one_letter_code
_entity_poly.pdbx_strand_id
1 'polypeptide(L)'
;MKWFIILLSFCCFSVSSAEPNKEDELSHFDTPFLIGDWYLMNPNPEESSENFRAIKLTLGSDYTFSIDIQKKDYSIDHWEGMYNANEDTIVLGLNTDEPQIYAYRNNHNTLDLNGVTFTKGLSNALAGIWSSSQVGGDGMLANNINQMDLILQPDFVFMFRVANDEGEESVKQGVFYTEGEHLVLLYENGEHGTRYVLNQNELTIKDSNGDMYAVLNRVTP
;
A
#
# COMPACT_ATOMS: atom_id res chain seq x y z
N MET A 1 -58.04 43.51 2.61
CA MET A 1 -57.59 42.11 2.79
C MET A 1 -56.17 42.04 2.26
N LYS A 2 -55.18 41.84 3.13
CA LYS A 2 -53.74 41.88 2.80
C LYS A 2 -53.27 40.45 2.52
N TRP A 3 -52.77 40.20 1.33
CA TRP A 3 -52.34 38.88 0.84
C TRP A 3 -50.89 38.64 1.30
N PHE A 4 -50.67 37.59 2.10
CA PHE A 4 -49.33 37.13 2.47
C PHE A 4 -48.72 36.34 1.30
N ILE A 5 -47.55 36.79 0.82
CA ILE A 5 -46.70 36.07 -0.12
C ILE A 5 -45.88 35.07 0.70
N ILE A 6 -46.06 33.77 0.41
CA ILE A 6 -45.27 32.67 0.96
C ILE A 6 -43.95 32.63 0.18
N LEU A 7 -42.84 32.89 0.88
CA LEU A 7 -41.49 32.72 0.36
C LEU A 7 -41.10 31.24 0.52
N LEU A 8 -41.00 30.52 -0.59
CA LEU A 8 -40.58 29.13 -0.66
C LEU A 8 -39.03 29.08 -0.62
N SER A 9 -38.45 28.88 0.58
CA SER A 9 -37.02 28.63 0.73
C SER A 9 -36.68 27.23 0.21
N PHE A 10 -35.97 27.17 -0.92
CA PHE A 10 -35.23 25.98 -1.33
C PHE A 10 -33.99 25.84 -0.43
N CYS A 11 -34.08 25.03 0.61
CA CYS A 11 -32.90 24.51 1.30
C CYS A 11 -32.30 23.41 0.42
N CYS A 12 -31.36 23.77 -0.45
CA CYS A 12 -30.45 22.81 -1.06
C CYS A 12 -29.53 22.29 0.06
N PHE A 13 -29.85 21.14 0.63
CA PHE A 13 -28.90 20.39 1.45
C PHE A 13 -27.80 19.87 0.52
N SER A 14 -26.66 20.55 0.51
CA SER A 14 -25.42 19.98 0.02
C SER A 14 -25.03 18.85 0.97
N VAL A 15 -25.36 17.62 0.61
CA VAL A 15 -24.71 16.45 1.20
C VAL A 15 -23.26 16.50 0.71
N SER A 16 -22.36 17.00 1.54
CA SER A 16 -20.94 16.68 1.40
C SER A 16 -20.80 15.18 1.59
N SER A 17 -20.63 14.42 0.51
CA SER A 17 -19.98 13.11 0.63
C SER A 17 -18.55 13.41 1.04
N ALA A 18 -18.19 13.11 2.29
CA ALA A 18 -16.79 12.92 2.62
C ALA A 18 -16.31 11.77 1.73
N GLU A 19 -15.29 12.00 0.90
CA GLU A 19 -14.61 10.90 0.22
C GLU A 19 -14.06 9.96 1.31
N PRO A 20 -14.19 8.64 1.16
CA PRO A 20 -13.61 7.70 2.10
C PRO A 20 -12.11 7.98 2.22
N ASN A 21 -11.60 8.04 3.46
CA ASN A 21 -10.17 8.19 3.67
C ASN A 21 -9.49 6.87 3.27
N LYS A 22 -8.49 6.93 2.39
CA LYS A 22 -7.71 5.77 1.93
C LYS A 22 -7.14 4.95 3.09
N GLU A 23 -6.87 5.58 4.22
CA GLU A 23 -6.39 4.91 5.45
C GLU A 23 -7.48 4.05 6.11
N ASP A 24 -8.72 4.50 6.08
CA ASP A 24 -9.87 3.72 6.56
C ASP A 24 -10.12 2.53 5.62
N GLU A 25 -9.89 2.69 4.31
CA GLU A 25 -9.96 1.57 3.35
C GLU A 25 -8.87 0.52 3.62
N LEU A 26 -7.63 0.97 3.87
CA LEU A 26 -6.48 0.08 4.12
C LEU A 26 -6.58 -0.70 5.44
N SER A 27 -7.07 -0.07 6.52
CA SER A 27 -7.23 -0.70 7.85
C SER A 27 -8.37 -1.71 7.91
N HIS A 28 -9.33 -1.62 6.98
CA HIS A 28 -10.47 -2.52 6.89
C HIS A 28 -10.38 -3.50 5.71
N PHE A 29 -9.24 -3.54 5.01
CA PHE A 29 -9.06 -4.43 3.88
C PHE A 29 -8.74 -5.85 4.36
N ASP A 30 -9.60 -6.82 4.02
CA ASP A 30 -9.53 -8.19 4.56
C ASP A 30 -8.29 -8.99 4.09
N THR A 31 -7.63 -8.56 3.02
CA THR A 31 -6.54 -9.32 2.37
C THR A 31 -5.30 -8.46 2.08
N PRO A 32 -4.75 -7.72 3.08
CA PRO A 32 -3.78 -6.63 2.86
C PRO A 32 -2.51 -7.06 2.11
N PHE A 33 -2.15 -8.35 2.20
CA PHE A 33 -1.03 -8.89 1.45
C PHE A 33 -1.21 -8.88 -0.05
N LEU A 34 -2.45 -8.90 -0.58
CA LEU A 34 -2.74 -8.82 -2.01
C LEU A 34 -2.42 -7.46 -2.62
N ILE A 35 -2.49 -6.37 -1.85
CA ILE A 35 -2.31 -5.02 -2.37
C ILE A 35 -0.90 -4.83 -2.91
N GLY A 36 -0.79 -4.26 -4.12
CA GLY A 36 0.46 -3.83 -4.73
C GLY A 36 0.69 -4.41 -6.13
N ASP A 37 1.93 -4.26 -6.59
CA ASP A 37 2.37 -4.71 -7.89
C ASP A 37 3.02 -6.10 -7.81
N TRP A 38 2.59 -7.01 -8.68
CA TRP A 38 3.01 -8.39 -8.75
C TRP A 38 3.59 -8.69 -10.12
N TYR A 39 4.75 -9.35 -10.16
CA TYR A 39 5.48 -9.59 -11.39
C TYR A 39 5.72 -11.08 -11.62
N LEU A 40 5.43 -11.52 -12.84
CA LEU A 40 5.86 -12.80 -13.38
C LEU A 40 6.81 -12.53 -14.54
N MET A 41 8.06 -12.95 -14.40
CA MET A 41 9.07 -12.81 -15.44
C MET A 41 9.23 -14.13 -16.18
N ASN A 42 9.23 -14.08 -17.51
CA ASN A 42 9.67 -15.21 -18.31
C ASN A 42 11.21 -15.25 -18.29
N PRO A 43 11.85 -16.29 -17.71
CA PRO A 43 13.30 -16.33 -17.62
C PRO A 43 13.96 -16.48 -19.00
N ASN A 44 13.26 -17.06 -19.98
CA ASN A 44 13.78 -17.35 -21.32
C ASN A 44 12.76 -16.91 -22.39
N PRO A 45 12.52 -15.60 -22.57
CA PRO A 45 11.45 -15.11 -23.44
C PRO A 45 11.66 -15.47 -24.91
N GLU A 46 12.90 -15.57 -25.38
CA GLU A 46 13.18 -15.91 -26.78
C GLU A 46 12.91 -17.39 -27.09
N GLU A 47 13.15 -18.28 -26.12
CA GLU A 47 13.09 -19.73 -26.30
C GLU A 47 11.75 -20.34 -25.87
N SER A 48 11.02 -19.66 -24.98
CA SER A 48 9.73 -20.14 -24.45
C SER A 48 8.65 -20.21 -25.54
N SER A 49 7.73 -21.18 -25.44
CA SER A 49 6.52 -21.22 -26.27
C SER A 49 5.55 -20.08 -25.97
N GLU A 50 5.62 -19.53 -24.77
CA GLU A 50 4.72 -18.48 -24.29
C GLU A 50 5.09 -17.12 -24.90
N ASN A 51 4.09 -16.36 -25.37
CA ASN A 51 4.30 -15.06 -26.00
C ASN A 51 4.31 -13.89 -25.00
N PHE A 52 5.11 -14.00 -23.93
CA PHE A 52 5.32 -12.90 -22.99
C PHE A 52 6.77 -12.84 -22.48
N ARG A 53 7.20 -11.62 -22.13
CA ARG A 53 8.44 -11.33 -21.42
C ARG A 53 8.17 -11.14 -19.93
N ALA A 54 7.14 -10.37 -19.61
CA ALA A 54 6.74 -10.07 -18.25
C ALA A 54 5.21 -9.90 -18.18
N ILE A 55 4.64 -10.27 -17.05
CA ILE A 55 3.28 -9.94 -16.66
C ILE A 55 3.36 -9.12 -15.38
N LYS A 56 2.71 -7.96 -15.38
CA LYS A 56 2.46 -7.16 -14.19
C LYS A 56 0.98 -7.26 -13.83
N LEU A 57 0.68 -7.68 -12.62
CA LEU A 57 -0.65 -7.62 -12.02
C LEU A 57 -0.62 -6.58 -10.89
N THR A 58 -1.48 -5.57 -10.94
CA THR A 58 -1.67 -4.61 -9.86
C THR A 58 -3.02 -4.87 -9.19
N LEU A 59 -3.04 -4.91 -7.86
CA LEU A 59 -4.24 -5.01 -7.05
C LEU A 59 -4.29 -3.82 -6.08
N GLY A 60 -5.32 -2.99 -6.20
CA GLY A 60 -5.57 -1.84 -5.32
C GLY A 60 -6.50 -2.19 -4.16
N SER A 61 -6.43 -1.44 -3.05
CA SER A 61 -7.37 -1.61 -1.93
C SER A 61 -8.78 -1.07 -2.23
N ASP A 62 -8.94 -0.33 -3.33
CA ASP A 62 -10.22 0.11 -3.88
C ASP A 62 -10.92 -0.99 -4.73
N TYR A 63 -10.44 -2.23 -4.64
CA TYR A 63 -10.93 -3.38 -5.40
C TYR A 63 -10.76 -3.26 -6.92
N THR A 64 -9.85 -2.42 -7.39
CA THR A 64 -9.47 -2.36 -8.81
C THR A 64 -8.25 -3.23 -9.10
N PHE A 65 -8.21 -3.82 -10.29
CA PHE A 65 -7.03 -4.53 -10.78
C PHE A 65 -6.61 -4.01 -12.15
N SER A 66 -5.33 -4.18 -12.48
CA SER A 66 -4.84 -4.07 -13.84
C SER A 66 -3.82 -5.17 -14.15
N ILE A 67 -3.78 -5.60 -15.42
CA ILE A 67 -2.84 -6.59 -15.93
C ILE A 67 -2.17 -6.00 -17.17
N ASP A 68 -0.84 -5.88 -17.13
CA ASP A 68 -0.03 -5.58 -18.30
C ASP A 68 0.76 -6.82 -18.70
N ILE A 69 0.56 -7.32 -19.92
CA ILE A 69 1.39 -8.38 -20.50
C ILE A 69 2.29 -7.76 -21.55
N GLN A 70 3.58 -7.71 -21.26
CA GLN A 70 4.59 -7.35 -22.24
C GLN A 70 4.90 -8.55 -23.12
N LYS A 71 4.59 -8.46 -24.41
CA LYS A 71 4.88 -9.50 -25.41
C LYS A 71 6.34 -9.52 -25.84
N LYS A 72 6.74 -10.55 -26.59
CA LYS A 72 8.10 -10.67 -27.13
C LYS A 72 8.49 -9.53 -28.07
N ASP A 73 7.53 -8.98 -28.80
CA ASP A 73 7.71 -7.83 -29.70
C ASP A 73 7.67 -6.47 -28.97
N TYR A 74 7.66 -6.47 -27.63
CA TYR A 74 7.59 -5.30 -26.76
C TYR A 74 6.25 -4.55 -26.77
N SER A 75 5.23 -5.03 -27.49
CA SER A 75 3.87 -4.53 -27.33
C SER A 75 3.30 -4.92 -25.96
N ILE A 76 2.33 -4.13 -25.47
CA ILE A 76 1.68 -4.34 -24.18
C ILE A 76 0.20 -4.59 -24.44
N ASP A 77 -0.29 -5.73 -23.97
CA ASP A 77 -1.73 -5.93 -23.78
C ASP A 77 -2.10 -5.50 -22.37
N HIS A 78 -3.18 -4.73 -22.25
CA HIS A 78 -3.65 -4.16 -21.00
C HIS A 78 -5.09 -4.57 -20.72
N TRP A 79 -5.36 -4.99 -19.49
CA TRP A 79 -6.71 -5.21 -18.96
C TRP A 79 -6.84 -4.54 -17.62
N GLU A 80 -8.03 -4.02 -17.33
CA GLU A 80 -8.36 -3.43 -16.03
C GLU A 80 -9.82 -3.73 -15.67
N GLY A 81 -10.14 -3.64 -14.39
CA GLY A 81 -11.51 -3.81 -13.91
C GLY A 81 -11.59 -3.94 -12.41
N MET A 82 -12.72 -4.47 -11.95
CA MET A 82 -12.95 -4.73 -10.52
C MET A 82 -12.62 -6.18 -10.17
N TYR A 83 -12.09 -6.40 -8.97
CA TYR A 83 -11.88 -7.73 -8.41
C TYR A 83 -12.56 -7.89 -7.05
N ASN A 84 -12.79 -9.14 -6.66
CA ASN A 84 -13.12 -9.52 -5.29
C ASN A 84 -12.17 -10.64 -4.88
N ALA A 85 -11.79 -10.68 -3.61
CA ALA A 85 -11.02 -11.77 -3.03
C ALA A 85 -11.65 -12.19 -1.70
N ASN A 86 -11.67 -13.49 -1.46
CA ASN A 86 -11.92 -14.05 -0.13
C ASN A 86 -10.63 -14.76 0.36
N GLU A 87 -10.71 -15.69 1.29
CA GLU A 87 -9.53 -16.35 1.88
C GLU A 87 -8.71 -17.19 0.88
N ASP A 88 -9.32 -17.75 -0.16
CA ASP A 88 -8.66 -18.73 -1.06
C ASP A 88 -8.91 -18.51 -2.56
N THR A 89 -9.79 -17.56 -2.90
CA THR A 89 -10.26 -17.31 -4.25
C THR A 89 -10.21 -15.83 -4.58
N ILE A 90 -9.67 -15.50 -5.75
CA ILE A 90 -9.75 -14.16 -6.35
C ILE A 90 -10.54 -14.23 -7.65
N VAL A 91 -11.46 -13.27 -7.83
CA VAL A 91 -12.28 -13.13 -9.03
C VAL A 91 -11.93 -11.81 -9.69
N LEU A 92 -11.39 -11.85 -10.90
CA LEU A 92 -11.07 -10.68 -11.72
C LEU A 92 -12.19 -10.43 -12.73
N GLY A 93 -12.62 -9.18 -12.86
CA GLY A 93 -13.65 -8.78 -13.82
C GLY A 93 -15.07 -9.08 -13.33
N LEU A 94 -15.39 -8.81 -12.06
CA LEU A 94 -16.68 -9.15 -11.43
C LEU A 94 -17.95 -8.75 -12.22
N ASN A 95 -17.85 -7.71 -13.04
CA ASN A 95 -18.97 -7.13 -13.77
C ASN A 95 -18.83 -7.29 -15.29
N THR A 96 -18.01 -8.23 -15.75
CA THR A 96 -17.85 -8.56 -17.18
C THR A 96 -18.63 -9.83 -17.52
N ASP A 97 -18.83 -10.08 -18.82
CA ASP A 97 -19.48 -11.31 -19.30
C ASP A 97 -18.61 -12.56 -19.07
N GLU A 98 -17.32 -12.38 -18.78
CA GLU A 98 -16.32 -13.45 -18.64
C GLU A 98 -15.42 -13.23 -17.40
N PRO A 99 -15.95 -13.30 -16.17
CA PRO A 99 -15.16 -13.17 -14.96
C PRO A 99 -14.17 -14.33 -14.84
N GLN A 100 -12.94 -14.02 -14.44
CA GLN A 100 -11.86 -15.00 -14.28
C GLN A 100 -11.70 -15.37 -12.81
N ILE A 101 -11.78 -16.65 -12.49
CA ILE A 101 -11.74 -17.17 -11.11
C ILE A 101 -10.44 -17.95 -10.90
N TYR A 102 -9.67 -17.57 -9.89
CA TYR A 102 -8.41 -18.22 -9.54
C TYR A 102 -8.42 -18.65 -8.08
N ALA A 103 -7.98 -19.88 -7.80
CA ALA A 103 -7.52 -20.22 -6.47
C ALA A 103 -6.19 -19.50 -6.23
N TYR A 104 -6.01 -18.92 -5.04
CA TYR A 104 -4.79 -18.20 -4.72
C TYR A 104 -4.22 -18.57 -3.36
N ARG A 105 -2.91 -18.34 -3.23
CA ARG A 105 -2.19 -18.35 -1.95
C ARG A 105 -1.18 -17.22 -1.98
N ASN A 106 -1.08 -16.44 -0.91
CA ASN A 106 -0.10 -15.38 -0.83
C ASN A 106 0.63 -15.34 0.51
N ASN A 107 1.72 -14.58 0.51
CA ASN A 107 2.34 -14.06 1.70
C ASN A 107 2.81 -12.63 1.39
N HIS A 108 3.70 -12.06 2.21
CA HIS A 108 4.13 -10.68 2.07
C HIS A 108 4.91 -10.38 0.77
N ASN A 109 5.46 -11.39 0.07
CA ASN A 109 6.28 -11.17 -1.14
C ASN A 109 5.98 -12.11 -2.32
N THR A 110 5.08 -13.08 -2.18
CA THR A 110 4.68 -14.02 -3.24
C THR A 110 3.16 -14.13 -3.33
N LEU A 111 2.68 -14.28 -4.57
CA LEU A 111 1.28 -14.52 -4.89
C LEU A 111 1.22 -15.68 -5.90
N ASP A 112 0.67 -16.81 -5.48
CA ASP A 112 0.37 -17.94 -6.36
C ASP A 112 -1.07 -17.85 -6.85
N LEU A 113 -1.27 -17.90 -8.18
CA LEU A 113 -2.57 -17.95 -8.83
C LEU A 113 -2.66 -19.22 -9.67
N ASN A 114 -3.48 -20.19 -9.25
CA ASN A 114 -3.61 -21.50 -9.92
C ASN A 114 -2.24 -22.18 -10.23
N GLY A 115 -1.26 -22.07 -9.33
CA GLY A 115 0.08 -22.64 -9.51
C GLY A 115 1.07 -21.77 -10.29
N VAL A 116 0.68 -20.56 -10.69
CA VAL A 116 1.57 -19.55 -11.27
C VAL A 116 1.98 -18.56 -10.19
N THR A 117 3.27 -18.53 -9.85
CA THR A 117 3.79 -17.69 -8.77
C THR A 117 4.33 -16.35 -9.28
N PHE A 118 3.75 -15.27 -8.80
CA PHE A 118 4.21 -13.89 -8.97
C PHE A 118 5.04 -13.46 -7.75
N THR A 119 5.96 -12.52 -7.97
CA THR A 119 6.76 -11.88 -6.91
C THR A 119 6.34 -10.43 -6.75
N LYS A 120 6.21 -9.97 -5.50
CA LYS A 120 5.82 -8.59 -5.20
C LYS A 120 6.95 -7.62 -5.59
N GLY A 121 6.61 -6.58 -6.33
CA GLY A 121 7.55 -5.52 -6.70
C GLY A 121 7.61 -4.44 -5.63
N LEU A 122 8.82 -4.10 -5.20
CA LEU A 122 9.08 -2.93 -4.37
C LEU A 122 9.82 -1.88 -5.19
N SER A 123 9.49 -0.60 -4.99
CA SER A 123 10.39 0.46 -5.43
C SER A 123 11.71 0.32 -4.66
N ASN A 124 12.78 -0.08 -5.36
CA ASN A 124 14.12 -0.26 -4.77
C ASN A 124 14.61 0.96 -3.97
N ALA A 125 14.06 2.15 -4.24
CA ALA A 125 14.39 3.36 -3.52
C ALA A 125 13.88 3.38 -2.07
N LEU A 126 12.83 2.64 -1.70
CA LEU A 126 12.30 2.67 -0.33
C LEU A 126 13.07 1.74 0.62
N ALA A 127 13.55 0.60 0.11
CA ALA A 127 14.34 -0.34 0.89
C ALA A 127 15.63 0.32 1.42
N GLY A 128 15.97 0.03 2.67
CA GLY A 128 17.15 0.58 3.31
C GLY A 128 17.03 0.70 4.83
N ILE A 129 18.08 1.25 5.42
CA ILE A 129 18.14 1.63 6.83
C ILE A 129 17.94 3.14 6.88
N TRP A 130 16.99 3.56 7.70
CA TRP A 130 16.57 4.95 7.86
C TRP A 130 16.68 5.33 9.33
N SER A 131 17.22 6.51 9.61
CA SER A 131 17.50 6.97 10.96
C SER A 131 17.09 8.43 11.12
N SER A 132 16.41 8.75 12.21
CA SER A 132 15.80 10.06 12.40
C SER A 132 16.84 11.17 12.52
N SER A 133 16.66 12.23 11.73
CA SER A 133 17.28 13.53 11.99
C SER A 133 16.34 14.49 12.74
N GLN A 134 15.04 14.24 12.63
CA GLN A 134 14.02 15.04 13.30
C GLN A 134 12.81 14.15 13.63
N VAL A 135 12.31 14.26 14.85
CA VAL A 135 11.03 13.70 15.28
C VAL A 135 10.24 14.86 15.89
N GLY A 136 8.96 14.95 15.56
CA GLY A 136 8.10 16.03 16.06
C GLY A 136 6.63 15.66 15.98
N GLY A 137 5.80 16.49 16.62
CA GLY A 137 4.37 16.23 16.74
C GLY A 137 3.77 16.96 17.92
N ASP A 138 2.45 17.14 17.91
CA ASP A 138 1.73 17.82 18.99
C ASP A 138 1.49 16.89 20.21
N GLY A 139 1.81 15.60 20.09
CA GLY A 139 1.67 14.61 21.15
C GLY A 139 2.85 14.54 22.13
N MET A 140 2.57 14.28 23.42
CA MET A 140 3.62 14.07 24.45
C MET A 140 4.60 12.94 24.11
N LEU A 141 4.17 11.97 23.31
CA LEU A 141 5.02 10.87 22.83
C LEU A 141 6.15 11.37 21.93
N ALA A 142 5.90 12.33 21.04
CA ALA A 142 6.92 12.87 20.13
C ALA A 142 8.03 13.61 20.89
N ASN A 143 7.68 14.28 21.99
CA ASN A 143 8.62 15.05 22.81
C ASN A 143 9.58 14.19 23.64
N ASN A 144 9.28 12.89 23.80
CA ASN A 144 10.10 11.95 24.56
C ASN A 144 10.92 11.01 23.66
N ILE A 145 10.86 11.19 22.33
CA ILE A 145 11.63 10.37 21.38
C ILE A 145 12.93 11.08 21.06
N ASN A 146 14.05 10.45 21.41
CA ASN A 146 15.39 10.92 21.07
C ASN A 146 15.85 10.38 19.71
N GLN A 147 15.55 9.11 19.44
CA GLN A 147 15.99 8.41 18.24
C GLN A 147 14.89 7.50 17.70
N MET A 148 14.71 7.51 16.38
CA MET A 148 13.82 6.61 15.65
C MET A 148 14.57 6.01 14.46
N ASP A 149 14.56 4.69 14.35
CA ASP A 149 15.14 3.95 13.22
C ASP A 149 14.09 3.08 12.55
N LEU A 150 14.11 3.07 11.22
CA LEU A 150 13.24 2.25 10.39
C LEU A 150 14.10 1.48 9.39
N ILE A 151 14.02 0.15 9.45
CA ILE A 151 14.65 -0.73 8.47
C ILE A 151 13.54 -1.30 7.60
N LEU A 152 13.61 -1.08 6.29
CA LEU A 152 12.71 -1.64 5.29
C LEU A 152 13.51 -2.57 4.39
N GLN A 153 13.24 -3.87 4.47
CA GLN A 153 13.94 -4.85 3.66
C GLN A 153 13.27 -5.01 2.29
N PRO A 154 14.02 -5.40 1.24
CA PRO A 154 13.47 -5.65 -0.09
C PRO A 154 12.41 -6.75 -0.14
N ASP A 155 12.40 -7.65 0.84
CA ASP A 155 11.43 -8.74 1.00
C ASP A 155 10.22 -8.33 1.84
N PHE A 156 9.94 -7.03 2.01
CA PHE A 156 8.78 -6.50 2.72
C PHE A 156 8.78 -6.76 4.24
N VAL A 157 9.90 -7.14 4.83
CA VAL A 157 10.08 -7.20 6.29
C VAL A 157 10.54 -5.85 6.82
N PHE A 158 10.01 -5.41 7.96
CA PHE A 158 10.47 -4.20 8.63
C PHE A 158 10.95 -4.43 10.06
N MET A 159 11.79 -3.51 10.53
CA MET A 159 12.05 -3.28 11.93
C MET A 159 11.93 -1.79 12.23
N PHE A 160 11.16 -1.44 13.25
CA PHE A 160 10.99 -0.08 13.72
C PHE A 160 11.45 0.00 15.17
N ARG A 161 12.40 0.89 15.46
CA ARG A 161 12.97 1.09 16.79
C ARG A 161 12.80 2.54 17.21
N VAL A 162 12.36 2.75 18.43
CA VAL A 162 12.26 4.08 19.05
C VAL A 162 12.98 4.03 20.40
N ALA A 163 13.81 5.04 20.68
CA ALA A 163 14.49 5.19 21.95
C ALA A 163 14.23 6.58 22.56
N ASN A 164 14.06 6.64 23.88
CA ASN A 164 13.89 7.89 24.63
C ASN A 164 15.21 8.37 25.28
N ASP A 165 15.18 9.55 25.89
CA ASP A 165 16.33 10.14 26.59
C ASP A 165 16.80 9.32 27.81
N GLU A 166 15.90 8.50 28.37
CA GLU A 166 16.20 7.61 29.51
C GLU A 166 16.87 6.29 29.06
N GLY A 167 16.98 6.07 27.75
CA GLY A 167 17.54 4.85 27.15
C GLY A 167 16.57 3.67 27.09
N GLU A 168 15.27 3.89 27.34
CA GLU A 168 14.25 2.88 27.09
C GLU A 168 14.02 2.74 25.58
N GLU A 169 13.98 1.49 25.12
CA GLU A 169 13.77 1.16 23.72
C GLU A 169 12.45 0.39 23.51
N SER A 170 11.76 0.73 22.43
CA SER A 170 10.63 -0.04 21.90
C SER A 170 10.97 -0.50 20.49
N VAL A 171 10.81 -1.80 20.23
CA VAL A 171 11.08 -2.42 18.93
C VAL A 171 9.82 -3.10 18.43
N LYS A 172 9.46 -2.82 17.18
CA LYS A 172 8.40 -3.50 16.42
C LYS A 172 9.01 -4.14 15.18
N GLN A 173 8.55 -5.35 14.88
CA GLN A 173 8.96 -6.10 13.71
C GLN A 173 7.73 -6.73 13.07
N GLY A 174 7.78 -6.88 11.75
CA GLY A 174 6.67 -7.44 11.00
C GLY A 174 6.89 -7.24 9.52
N VAL A 175 5.80 -7.07 8.80
CA VAL A 175 5.81 -6.90 7.35
C VAL A 175 5.13 -5.59 6.97
N PHE A 176 5.52 -5.02 5.83
CA PHE A 176 4.95 -3.78 5.34
C PHE A 176 4.43 -3.93 3.93
N TYR A 177 3.51 -3.06 3.56
CA TYR A 177 3.11 -2.86 2.17
C TYR A 177 2.91 -1.37 1.90
N THR A 178 2.88 -1.01 0.62
CA THR A 178 2.70 0.36 0.17
C THR A 178 1.61 0.47 -0.85
N GLU A 179 0.83 1.55 -0.79
CA GLU A 179 -0.13 1.91 -1.83
C GLU A 179 -0.13 3.43 -2.01
N GLY A 180 0.30 3.90 -3.18
CA GLY A 180 0.53 5.33 -3.40
C GLY A 180 1.58 5.87 -2.43
N GLU A 181 1.18 6.83 -1.60
CA GLU A 181 2.01 7.43 -0.54
C GLU A 181 1.81 6.78 0.83
N HIS A 182 0.99 5.74 0.94
CA HIS A 182 0.76 5.04 2.18
C HIS A 182 1.80 3.94 2.38
N LEU A 183 2.36 3.88 3.59
CA LEU A 183 3.20 2.82 4.10
C LEU A 183 2.51 2.24 5.35
N VAL A 184 2.08 0.99 5.26
CA VAL A 184 1.39 0.31 6.36
C VAL A 184 2.31 -0.73 6.95
N LEU A 185 2.50 -0.66 8.27
CA LEU A 185 3.32 -1.58 9.04
C LEU A 185 2.41 -2.56 9.79
N LEU A 186 2.47 -3.84 9.46
CA LEU A 186 1.70 -4.91 10.09
C LEU A 186 2.58 -5.73 11.04
N TYR A 187 2.20 -5.86 12.30
CA TYR A 187 2.94 -6.63 13.31
C TYR A 187 1.97 -7.40 14.22
N GLU A 188 2.50 -8.32 15.03
CA GLU A 188 1.72 -9.35 15.76
C GLU A 188 0.49 -8.82 16.52
N ASN A 189 0.55 -7.60 17.05
CA ASN A 189 -0.48 -7.02 17.91
C ASN A 189 -1.05 -5.69 17.38
N GLY A 190 -0.94 -5.45 16.08
CA GLY A 190 -1.55 -4.28 15.48
C GLY A 190 -0.98 -3.90 14.13
N GLU A 191 -1.51 -2.80 13.64
CA GLU A 191 -1.06 -2.15 12.43
C GLU A 191 -0.75 -0.68 12.71
N HIS A 192 0.05 -0.08 11.84
CA HIS A 192 0.32 1.34 11.87
C HIS A 192 0.32 1.87 10.44
N GLY A 193 -0.69 2.66 10.12
CA GLY A 193 -0.76 3.40 8.87
C GLY A 193 0.09 4.65 8.95
N THR A 194 0.93 4.86 7.93
CA THR A 194 1.71 6.09 7.78
C THR A 194 1.60 6.59 6.35
N ARG A 195 1.79 7.89 6.17
CA ARG A 195 2.06 8.49 4.85
C ARG A 195 3.54 8.77 4.75
N TYR A 196 4.11 8.55 3.57
CA TYR A 196 5.53 8.78 3.33
C TYR A 196 5.80 9.63 2.10
N VAL A 197 6.87 10.43 2.20
CA VAL A 197 7.47 11.15 1.07
C VAL A 197 8.94 10.74 1.00
N LEU A 198 9.37 10.26 -0.17
CA LEU A 198 10.72 9.76 -0.40
C LEU A 198 11.49 10.67 -1.36
N ASN A 199 12.54 11.31 -0.85
CA ASN A 199 13.47 12.17 -1.58
C ASN A 199 14.88 11.58 -1.53
N GLN A 200 15.15 10.57 -2.37
CA GLN A 200 16.43 9.85 -2.45
C GLN A 200 16.91 9.27 -1.10
N ASN A 201 17.61 10.08 -0.31
CA ASN A 201 18.21 9.74 0.98
C ASN A 201 17.47 10.36 2.16
N GLU A 202 16.33 10.99 1.93
CA GLU A 202 15.44 11.50 2.97
C GLU A 202 14.07 10.83 2.83
N LEU A 203 13.60 10.23 3.92
CA LEU A 203 12.28 9.63 4.04
C LEU A 203 11.53 10.39 5.13
N THR A 204 10.49 11.14 4.74
CA THR A 204 9.57 11.73 5.70
C THR A 204 8.42 10.77 5.91
N ILE A 205 8.17 10.37 7.16
CA ILE A 205 6.98 9.61 7.56
C ILE A 205 6.09 10.48 8.44
N LYS A 206 4.78 10.36 8.24
CA LYS A 206 3.78 11.05 9.03
C LYS A 206 2.72 10.04 9.46
N ASP A 207 2.35 10.10 10.74
CA ASP A 207 1.19 9.37 11.24
C ASP A 207 -0.05 9.82 10.48
N SER A 208 -0.95 8.88 10.19
CA SER A 208 -2.21 9.10 9.50
C SER A 208 -3.06 10.19 10.17
N ASN A 209 -3.08 10.23 11.50
CA ASN A 209 -3.78 11.26 12.29
C ASN A 209 -3.05 12.61 12.29
N GLY A 210 -1.82 12.65 11.81
CA GLY A 210 -0.97 13.84 11.74
C GLY A 210 -0.35 14.30 13.06
N ASP A 211 -0.57 13.54 14.14
CA ASP A 211 -0.08 13.84 15.48
C ASP A 211 1.45 13.71 15.62
N MET A 212 2.08 12.93 14.72
CA MET A 212 3.51 12.68 14.71
C MET A 212 4.06 12.70 13.28
N TYR A 213 5.27 13.21 13.13
CA TYR A 213 6.08 13.07 11.93
C TYR A 213 7.54 12.81 12.29
N ALA A 214 8.25 12.15 11.39
CA ALA A 214 9.69 11.99 11.46
C ALA A 214 10.33 12.22 10.09
N VAL A 215 11.47 12.90 10.08
CA VAL A 215 12.36 13.01 8.93
C VAL A 215 13.53 12.07 9.19
N LEU A 216 13.70 11.09 8.31
CA LEU A 216 14.69 10.04 8.41
C LEU A 216 15.71 10.18 7.28
N ASN A 217 16.99 10.10 7.61
CA ASN A 217 18.05 10.01 6.62
C ASN A 217 18.43 8.56 6.37
N ARG A 218 18.75 8.25 5.11
CA ARG A 218 19.29 6.95 4.74
C ARG A 218 20.66 6.77 5.36
N VAL A 219 20.84 5.67 6.09
CA VAL A 219 22.15 5.25 6.59
C VAL A 219 22.90 4.58 5.46
N THR A 220 23.98 5.22 5.01
CA THR A 220 24.94 4.61 4.08
C THR A 220 26.04 3.93 4.87
N PRO A 221 26.42 2.68 4.53
CA PRO A 221 27.57 2.01 5.14
C PRO A 221 28.90 2.71 4.85
#